data_AF-A0A2U9IT38-F1
#
_entry.id   AF-A0A2U9IT38-F1
#
_cell.length_a   1.000
_cell.length_b   1.000
_cell.length_c   1.000
_cell.angle_alpha   90.00
_cell.angle_beta   90.00
_cell.angle_gamma   90.00
#
_symmetry.space_group_name_H-M   'P 1'
#
loop_
_entity.id
_entity.type
_entity.pdbx_description
1 polymer ?
#
loop_
_entity_poly.entity_id
_entity_poly.type
_entity_poly.pdbx_seq_one_letter_code
_entity_poly.pdbx_strand_id
1 'polypeptide(L)'
;MCYLNISKIDRPIIERNVVLLHKEKFEKIGNDRFLKVLSTHQRVDMSKSYFYFILDKMREMGLMSDNGIAFKAVISYDMKGDKVELKEKLMYVTNDKELLVMDMERDDYSCRTCSVRSLCINYLKLVAKESGVQINKLNPREAWREVMASMRRNLIRNAPFFKIPSDQIFEKNREKEIEISCERTQ
;
A
#
# COMPACT_ATOMS: atom_id res chain seq x y z
N MET A 1 15.99 3.44 10.65
CA MET A 1 15.24 2.37 11.34
C MET A 1 13.95 2.15 10.54
N CYS A 2 13.04 1.26 10.95
CA CYS A 2 11.79 1.00 10.22
C CYS A 2 10.59 1.22 11.14
N TYR A 3 9.51 1.80 10.63
CA TYR A 3 8.19 1.67 11.23
C TYR A 3 7.61 0.31 10.83
N LEU A 4 7.16 -0.46 11.82
CA LEU A 4 6.54 -1.77 11.63
C LEU A 4 5.27 -1.85 12.48
N ASN A 5 4.14 -2.10 11.84
CA ASN A 5 2.87 -2.44 12.47
C ASN A 5 2.45 -3.84 12.02
N ILE A 6 2.01 -4.66 12.97
CA ILE A 6 1.58 -6.04 12.75
C ILE A 6 0.20 -6.19 13.40
N SER A 7 -0.79 -6.59 12.61
CA SER A 7 -2.13 -6.92 13.12
C SER A 7 -2.60 -8.25 12.57
N LYS A 8 -3.39 -8.99 13.36
CA LYS A 8 -4.05 -10.22 12.89
C LYS A 8 -5.24 -9.89 12.00
N ILE A 9 -5.45 -10.70 10.97
CA ILE A 9 -6.55 -10.58 10.02
C ILE A 9 -7.58 -11.66 10.30
N ASP A 10 -8.81 -11.23 10.57
CA ASP A 10 -9.98 -12.11 10.70
C ASP A 10 -10.68 -12.34 9.35
N ARG A 11 -10.47 -11.42 8.40
CA ARG A 11 -11.11 -11.46 7.07
C ARG A 11 -10.57 -12.59 6.18
N PRO A 12 -11.38 -13.11 5.25
CA PRO A 12 -10.89 -14.01 4.22
C PRO A 12 -9.95 -13.27 3.24
N ILE A 13 -8.94 -13.95 2.72
CA ILE A 13 -8.07 -13.47 1.65
C ILE A 13 -8.61 -14.06 0.35
N ILE A 14 -9.20 -13.22 -0.51
CA ILE A 14 -9.90 -13.62 -1.74
C ILE A 14 -8.94 -13.58 -2.92
N GLU A 15 -8.11 -12.54 -3.00
CA GLU A 15 -7.18 -12.34 -4.10
C GLU A 15 -5.77 -12.08 -3.57
N ARG A 16 -4.76 -12.35 -4.40
CA ARG A 16 -3.34 -12.23 -4.04
C ARG A 16 -2.60 -11.23 -4.93
N ASN A 17 -3.27 -10.14 -5.25
CA ASN A 17 -2.75 -9.13 -6.17
C ASN A 17 -1.66 -8.27 -5.52
N VAL A 18 -0.81 -7.67 -6.35
CA VAL A 18 0.05 -6.56 -5.93
C VAL A 18 -0.63 -5.25 -6.34
N VAL A 19 -0.90 -4.39 -5.37
CA VAL A 19 -1.57 -3.10 -5.59
C VAL A 19 -0.54 -1.98 -5.49
N LEU A 20 -0.53 -1.08 -6.48
CA LEU A 20 0.24 0.16 -6.40
C LEU A 20 -0.67 1.28 -5.91
N LEU A 21 -0.31 1.90 -4.78
CA LEU A 21 -1.04 3.06 -4.25
C LEU A 21 -0.17 4.30 -4.24
N HIS A 22 -0.78 5.42 -4.63
CA HIS A 22 -0.15 6.72 -4.48
C HIS A 22 0.20 6.96 -3.01
N LYS A 23 1.34 7.59 -2.75
CA LYS A 23 1.89 7.82 -1.41
C LYS A 23 0.87 8.38 -0.44
N GLU A 24 0.10 9.38 -0.86
CA GLU A 24 -0.95 10.00 -0.04
C GLU A 24 -2.06 9.02 0.37
N LYS A 25 -2.49 8.15 -0.56
CA LYS A 25 -3.49 7.11 -0.26
C LYS A 25 -2.92 6.06 0.69
N PHE A 26 -1.66 5.66 0.46
CA PHE A 26 -0.96 4.72 1.32
C PHE A 26 -0.84 5.25 2.76
N GLU A 27 -0.46 6.51 2.93
CA GLU A 27 -0.34 7.14 4.26
C GLU A 27 -1.70 7.24 4.96
N LYS A 28 -2.76 7.54 4.20
CA LYS A 28 -4.13 7.58 4.74
C LYS A 28 -4.59 6.23 5.28
N ILE A 29 -4.32 5.13 4.57
CA ILE A 29 -4.70 3.78 5.03
C ILE A 29 -3.79 3.23 6.13
N GLY A 30 -2.59 3.78 6.28
CA GLY A 30 -1.67 3.43 7.37
C GLY A 30 -2.15 3.89 8.76
N ASN A 31 -3.25 4.63 8.84
CA ASN A 31 -3.90 5.00 10.10
C ASN A 31 -4.55 3.78 10.77
N ASP A 32 -4.44 3.69 12.10
CA ASP A 32 -4.99 2.60 12.93
C ASP A 32 -6.46 2.27 12.63
N ARG A 33 -7.31 3.27 12.37
CA ARG A 33 -8.73 3.03 12.03
C ARG A 33 -8.89 2.29 10.70
N PHE A 34 -8.11 2.68 9.69
CA PHE A 34 -8.17 2.05 8.36
C PHE A 34 -7.61 0.62 8.42
N LEU A 35 -6.52 0.41 9.17
CA LEU A 35 -5.94 -0.93 9.39
C LEU A 35 -6.90 -1.85 10.14
N LYS A 36 -7.64 -1.34 11.14
CA LYS A 36 -8.70 -2.09 11.82
C LYS A 36 -9.81 -2.54 10.87
N VAL A 37 -10.29 -1.65 9.99
CA VAL A 37 -11.32 -2.00 9.01
C VAL A 37 -10.83 -3.09 8.04
N LEU A 38 -9.56 -3.04 7.61
CA LEU A 38 -8.95 -4.08 6.79
C LEU A 38 -8.77 -5.41 7.55
N SER A 39 -8.45 -5.35 8.83
CA SER A 39 -8.08 -6.54 9.61
C SER A 39 -9.29 -7.29 10.15
N THR A 40 -10.37 -6.59 10.54
CA THR A 40 -11.52 -7.21 11.21
C THR A 40 -12.87 -6.75 10.66
N HIS A 41 -13.91 -7.53 10.94
CA HIS A 41 -15.31 -7.18 10.68
C HIS A 41 -15.91 -6.31 11.80
N GLN A 42 -15.21 -6.15 12.92
CA GLN A 42 -15.72 -5.44 14.08
C GLN A 42 -15.67 -3.92 13.90
N ARG A 43 -16.73 -3.25 14.37
CA ARG A 43 -16.87 -1.79 14.35
C ARG A 43 -16.34 -1.19 15.66
N VAL A 44 -15.09 -1.47 15.99
CA VAL A 44 -14.48 -0.97 17.23
C VAL A 44 -14.28 0.54 17.12
N ASP A 45 -14.91 1.30 18.02
CA ASP A 45 -14.79 2.76 18.15
C ASP A 45 -15.15 3.57 16.88
N MET A 46 -16.09 3.07 16.06
CA MET A 46 -16.53 3.73 14.83
C MET A 46 -18.04 3.66 14.63
N SER A 47 -18.62 4.74 14.08
CA SER A 47 -20.02 4.72 13.66
C SER A 47 -20.23 3.78 12.47
N LYS A 48 -21.46 3.27 12.30
CA LYS A 48 -21.82 2.39 11.18
C LYS A 48 -21.53 3.05 9.83
N SER A 49 -21.97 4.30 9.66
CA SER A 49 -21.76 5.06 8.42
C SER A 49 -20.28 5.26 8.12
N TYR A 50 -19.47 5.59 9.12
CA TYR A 50 -18.03 5.78 8.94
C TYR A 50 -17.29 4.49 8.61
N PHE A 51 -17.68 3.37 9.24
CA PHE A 51 -17.12 2.05 8.91
C PHE A 51 -17.36 1.68 7.44
N TYR A 52 -18.60 1.80 6.96
CA TYR A 52 -18.93 1.49 5.56
C TYR A 52 -18.28 2.47 4.59
N PHE A 53 -18.19 3.75 4.95
CA PHE A 53 -17.42 4.72 4.17
C PHE A 53 -15.96 4.30 3.99
N ILE A 54 -15.27 3.88 5.06
CA ILE A 54 -13.89 3.38 4.96
C ILE A 54 -13.84 2.11 4.10
N LEU A 55 -14.79 1.20 4.30
CA LEU A 55 -14.88 -0.05 3.55
C LEU A 55 -14.98 0.19 2.04
N ASP A 56 -15.84 1.12 1.64
CA ASP A 56 -16.03 1.49 0.23
C ASP A 56 -14.77 2.15 -0.33
N LYS A 57 -14.08 2.99 0.46
CA LYS A 57 -12.77 3.52 0.06
C LYS A 57 -11.72 2.42 -0.11
N MET A 58 -11.71 1.38 0.72
CA MET A 58 -10.81 0.23 0.53
C MET A 58 -11.10 -0.53 -0.76
N ARG A 59 -12.38 -0.69 -1.11
CA ARG A 59 -12.82 -1.30 -2.38
C ARG A 59 -12.39 -0.47 -3.58
N GLU A 60 -12.61 0.85 -3.54
CA GLU A 60 -12.15 1.79 -4.58
C GLU A 60 -10.63 1.71 -4.82
N MET A 61 -9.86 1.41 -3.77
CA MET A 61 -8.41 1.25 -3.83
C MET A 61 -7.95 -0.16 -4.24
N GLY A 62 -8.87 -1.09 -4.51
CA GLY A 62 -8.55 -2.48 -4.86
C GLY A 62 -7.98 -3.29 -3.69
N LEU A 63 -8.12 -2.81 -2.45
CA LEU A 63 -7.64 -3.52 -1.26
C LEU A 63 -8.65 -4.55 -0.75
N MET A 64 -9.90 -4.42 -1.18
CA MET A 64 -11.00 -5.27 -0.79
C MET A 64 -11.86 -5.65 -1.98
N SER A 65 -12.31 -6.90 -1.97
CA SER A 65 -13.30 -7.45 -2.89
C SER A 65 -14.38 -8.10 -2.02
N ASP A 66 -15.65 -7.80 -2.28
CA ASP A 66 -16.76 -8.11 -1.38
C ASP A 66 -16.49 -7.68 0.08
N ASN A 67 -16.18 -8.64 0.95
CA ASN A 67 -15.84 -8.45 2.36
C ASN A 67 -14.47 -9.02 2.75
N GLY A 68 -13.69 -9.49 1.77
CA GLY A 68 -12.36 -10.05 1.99
C GLY A 68 -11.25 -9.16 1.43
N ILE A 69 -10.03 -9.52 1.80
CA ILE A 69 -8.81 -8.86 1.33
C ILE A 69 -8.53 -9.28 -0.11
N ALA A 70 -8.26 -8.30 -0.96
CA ALA A 70 -8.01 -8.51 -2.40
C ALA A 70 -6.54 -8.28 -2.81
N PHE A 71 -5.62 -8.28 -1.86
CA PHE A 71 -4.20 -8.08 -2.12
C PHE A 71 -3.32 -9.00 -1.29
N LYS A 72 -2.15 -9.30 -1.85
CA LYS A 72 -1.01 -9.89 -1.15
C LYS A 72 -0.01 -8.83 -0.70
N ALA A 73 0.20 -7.82 -1.55
CA ALA A 73 1.12 -6.72 -1.28
C ALA A 73 0.54 -5.39 -1.78
N VAL A 74 0.80 -4.30 -1.05
CA VAL A 74 0.55 -2.93 -1.48
C VAL A 74 1.87 -2.19 -1.43
N ILE A 75 2.28 -1.61 -2.56
CA ILE A 75 3.50 -0.84 -2.67
C ILE A 75 3.14 0.62 -2.91
N SER A 76 3.72 1.50 -2.09
CA SER A 76 3.57 2.94 -2.26
C SER A 76 4.37 3.43 -3.46
N TYR A 77 3.82 4.36 -4.24
CA TYR A 77 4.52 5.06 -5.30
C TYR A 77 4.23 6.56 -5.28
N ASP A 78 5.09 7.31 -5.93
CA ASP A 78 4.96 8.76 -6.15
C ASP A 78 5.42 9.12 -7.56
N MET A 79 5.09 10.33 -8.00
CA MET A 79 5.52 10.84 -9.30
C MET A 79 6.75 11.73 -9.12
N LYS A 80 7.84 11.39 -9.81
CA LYS A 80 9.03 12.23 -9.92
C LYS A 80 9.15 12.70 -11.37
N GLY A 81 8.53 13.85 -11.67
CA GLY A 81 8.33 14.30 -13.04
C GLY A 81 7.42 13.33 -13.79
N ASP A 82 7.94 12.73 -14.85
CA ASP A 82 7.25 11.75 -15.71
C ASP A 82 7.44 10.29 -15.25
N LYS A 83 8.15 10.06 -14.15
CA LYS A 83 8.51 8.71 -13.69
C LYS A 83 7.72 8.31 -12.45
N VAL A 84 7.20 7.08 -12.47
CA VAL A 84 6.68 6.40 -11.29
C VAL A 84 7.86 5.91 -10.44
N GLU A 85 7.96 6.45 -9.23
CA GLU A 85 8.96 6.06 -8.23
C GLU A 85 8.29 5.25 -7.12
N LEU A 86 8.65 3.97 -7.01
CA LEU A 86 8.22 3.15 -5.87
C LEU A 86 8.93 3.63 -4.60
N LYS A 87 8.17 3.84 -3.54
CA LYS A 87 8.65 4.27 -2.23
C LYS A 87 9.01 3.09 -1.35
N GLU A 88 9.78 3.35 -0.30
CA GLU A 88 10.19 2.31 0.65
C GLU A 88 9.09 2.05 1.71
N LYS A 89 7.83 1.89 1.25
CA LYS A 89 6.66 1.57 2.08
C LYS A 89 5.88 0.40 1.50
N LEU A 90 5.59 -0.60 2.33
CA LEU A 90 4.91 -1.85 1.97
C LEU A 90 3.80 -2.15 2.97
N MET A 91 2.65 -2.55 2.47
CA MET A 91 1.68 -3.32 3.23
C MET A 91 1.68 -4.75 2.68
N TYR A 92 1.66 -5.76 3.54
CA TYR A 92 1.79 -7.14 3.12
C TYR A 92 0.92 -8.06 3.98
N VAL A 93 0.28 -9.04 3.33
CA VAL A 93 -0.55 -10.03 4.01
C VAL A 93 0.19 -11.35 4.03
N THR A 94 0.59 -11.82 5.21
CA THR A 94 1.30 -13.09 5.39
C THR A 94 0.38 -14.28 5.12
N ASN A 95 0.96 -15.45 4.88
CA ASN A 95 0.19 -16.68 4.76
C ASN A 95 -0.49 -17.07 6.08
N ASP A 96 0.07 -16.63 7.22
CA ASP A 96 -0.47 -16.83 8.57
C ASP A 96 -1.53 -15.78 8.96
N LYS A 97 -2.07 -15.05 7.98
CA LYS A 97 -3.11 -14.02 8.13
C LYS A 97 -2.71 -12.87 9.06
N GLU A 98 -1.49 -12.37 8.89
CA GLU A 98 -1.05 -11.13 9.52
C GLU A 98 -0.95 -10.01 8.47
N LEU A 99 -1.41 -8.83 8.83
CA LEU A 99 -1.23 -7.60 8.07
C LEU A 99 0.03 -6.90 8.59
N LEU A 100 1.03 -6.80 7.74
CA LEU A 100 2.27 -6.08 8.00
C LEU A 100 2.20 -4.72 7.31
N VAL A 101 2.50 -3.66 8.05
CA VAL A 101 2.75 -2.33 7.47
C VAL A 101 4.18 -1.95 7.82
N MET A 102 5.01 -1.78 6.79
CA MET A 102 6.40 -1.40 6.91
C MET A 102 6.64 -0.08 6.18
N ASP A 103 7.23 0.89 6.88
CA ASP A 103 7.66 2.18 6.31
C ASP A 103 9.10 2.44 6.74
N MET A 104 10.02 2.39 5.77
CA MET A 104 11.46 2.61 6.00
C MET A 104 11.87 4.08 5.91
N GLU A 105 10.96 4.95 5.45
CA GLU A 105 11.17 6.39 5.34
C GLU A 105 10.91 7.09 6.68
N ARG A 106 10.11 6.48 7.56
CA ARG A 106 9.90 6.93 8.94
C ARG A 106 10.99 6.43 9.87
N ASP A 107 11.62 7.37 10.58
CA ASP A 107 12.66 7.10 11.58
C ASP A 107 12.15 7.26 13.04
N ASP A 108 10.82 7.22 13.24
CA ASP A 108 10.13 7.46 14.52
C ASP A 108 10.63 6.60 15.69
N TYR A 109 11.24 5.46 15.39
CA TYR A 109 12.02 4.70 16.35
C TYR A 109 13.49 4.88 15.98
N SER A 110 14.19 5.88 16.50
CA SER A 110 15.63 6.08 16.33
C SER A 110 16.41 5.57 17.55
N CYS A 111 16.10 4.37 18.04
CA CYS A 111 16.75 3.79 19.23
C CYS A 111 18.01 2.98 18.86
N ARG A 112 19.15 3.33 19.48
CA ARG A 112 20.45 2.64 19.32
C ARG A 112 20.43 1.16 19.75
N THR A 113 19.47 0.77 20.58
CA THR A 113 19.27 -0.59 21.13
C THR A 113 17.80 -1.02 21.00
N CYS A 114 17.30 -1.21 19.78
CA CYS A 114 15.89 -1.50 19.54
C CYS A 114 15.68 -2.96 19.10
N SER A 115 14.90 -3.72 19.88
CA SER A 115 14.34 -5.03 19.50
C SER A 115 13.52 -4.97 18.20
N VAL A 116 13.03 -3.79 17.83
CA VAL A 116 12.35 -3.54 16.56
C VAL A 116 13.24 -3.86 15.35
N ARG A 117 14.57 -3.71 15.45
CA ARG A 117 15.49 -4.00 14.33
C ARG A 117 15.49 -5.48 13.94
N SER A 118 15.57 -6.39 14.92
CA SER A 118 15.55 -7.83 14.64
C SER A 118 14.16 -8.27 14.14
N LEU A 119 13.09 -7.67 14.67
CA LEU A 119 11.73 -7.89 14.17
C LEU A 119 11.57 -7.43 12.72
N CYS A 120 12.01 -6.22 12.35
CA CYS A 120 11.99 -5.74 10.95
C CYS A 120 12.69 -6.75 10.02
N ILE A 121 13.87 -7.24 10.41
CA ILE A 121 14.64 -8.21 9.60
C ILE A 121 13.89 -9.54 9.48
N ASN A 122 13.29 -10.04 10.56
CA ASN A 122 12.57 -11.30 10.55
C ASN A 122 11.33 -11.23 9.65
N TYR A 123 10.54 -10.16 9.75
CA TYR A 123 9.38 -9.96 8.87
C TYR A 123 9.81 -9.70 7.43
N LEU A 124 10.93 -9.04 7.18
CA LEU A 124 11.49 -8.91 5.84
C LEU A 124 11.88 -10.27 5.24
N LYS A 125 12.53 -11.13 6.02
CA LYS A 125 12.85 -12.50 5.61
C LYS A 125 11.59 -13.32 5.35
N LEU A 126 10.53 -13.12 6.14
CA LEU A 126 9.23 -13.75 5.91
C LEU A 126 8.64 -13.30 4.58
N VAL A 127 8.54 -11.99 4.35
CA VAL A 127 8.03 -11.41 3.09
C VAL A 127 8.82 -11.94 1.89
N ALA A 128 10.15 -11.96 2.00
CA ALA A 128 11.02 -12.50 0.95
C ALA A 128 10.78 -13.98 0.69
N LYS A 129 10.75 -14.80 1.74
CA LYS A 129 10.48 -16.24 1.63
C LYS A 129 9.15 -16.49 0.93
N GLU A 130 8.10 -15.81 1.34
CA GLU A 130 6.77 -15.96 0.73
C GLU A 130 6.67 -15.39 -0.68
N SER A 131 7.48 -14.38 -1.01
CA SER A 131 7.54 -13.78 -2.34
C SER A 131 8.55 -14.46 -3.28
N GLY A 132 9.21 -15.53 -2.84
CA GLY A 132 10.25 -16.23 -3.62
C GLY A 132 11.53 -15.42 -3.87
N VAL A 133 11.81 -14.42 -3.02
CA VAL A 133 13.00 -13.56 -3.11
C VAL A 133 14.08 -14.06 -2.16
N GLN A 134 15.32 -14.14 -2.62
CA GLN A 134 16.46 -14.40 -1.74
C GLN A 134 16.99 -13.09 -1.16
N ILE A 135 17.10 -13.00 0.16
CA ILE A 135 17.78 -11.90 0.87
C ILE A 135 19.07 -12.44 1.47
N ASN A 136 20.19 -11.77 1.22
CA ASN A 136 21.48 -12.14 1.80
C ASN A 136 21.98 -11.11 2.83
N LYS A 137 21.30 -9.97 2.97
CA LYS A 137 21.73 -8.86 3.83
C LYS A 137 21.16 -8.96 5.23
N LEU A 138 22.01 -8.66 6.21
CA LEU A 138 21.65 -8.57 7.63
C LEU A 138 21.21 -7.16 8.04
N ASN A 139 21.52 -6.14 7.23
CA ASN A 139 21.04 -4.78 7.47
C ASN A 139 19.58 -4.66 6.99
N PRO A 140 18.62 -4.22 7.83
CA PRO A 140 17.22 -4.14 7.43
C PRO A 140 16.96 -3.22 6.23
N ARG A 141 17.68 -2.09 6.10
CA ARG A 141 17.54 -1.18 4.95
C ARG A 141 18.06 -1.83 3.67
N GLU A 142 19.17 -2.55 3.74
CA GLU A 142 19.72 -3.25 2.56
C GLU A 142 18.86 -4.44 2.17
N ALA A 143 18.42 -5.25 3.15
CA ALA A 143 17.50 -6.36 2.97
C ALA A 143 16.18 -5.88 2.35
N TRP A 144 15.65 -4.78 2.84
CA TRP A 144 14.46 -4.14 2.27
C TRP A 144 14.66 -3.73 0.81
N ARG A 145 15.78 -3.06 0.50
CA ARG A 145 16.10 -2.67 -0.87
C ARG A 145 16.19 -3.87 -1.80
N GLU A 146 16.73 -5.01 -1.35
CA GLU A 146 16.74 -6.25 -2.13
C GLU A 146 15.31 -6.77 -2.40
N VAL A 147 14.45 -6.80 -1.38
CA VAL A 147 13.04 -7.20 -1.53
C VAL A 147 12.31 -6.28 -2.50
N MET A 148 12.38 -4.97 -2.28
CA MET A 148 11.67 -3.99 -3.10
C MET A 148 12.19 -3.97 -4.53
N ALA A 149 13.51 -4.08 -4.74
CA ALA A 149 14.08 -4.19 -6.07
C ALA A 149 13.59 -5.43 -6.80
N SER A 150 13.48 -6.57 -6.09
CA SER A 150 12.95 -7.80 -6.67
C SER A 150 11.45 -7.68 -6.99
N MET A 151 10.65 -7.20 -6.05
CA MET A 151 9.21 -6.95 -6.24
C MET A 151 8.96 -6.01 -7.41
N ARG A 152 9.73 -4.92 -7.52
CA ARG A 152 9.67 -3.97 -8.64
C ARG A 152 9.93 -4.64 -9.98
N ARG A 153 11.00 -5.44 -10.08
CA ARG A 153 11.35 -6.16 -11.31
C ARG A 153 10.25 -7.15 -11.70
N ASN A 154 9.72 -7.88 -10.73
CA ASN A 154 8.66 -8.85 -10.96
C ASN A 154 7.35 -8.18 -11.37
N LEU A 155 7.01 -7.05 -10.77
CA LEU A 155 5.81 -6.28 -11.12
C LEU A 155 5.87 -5.82 -12.58
N ILE A 156 6.98 -5.18 -12.98
CA ILE A 156 7.11 -4.65 -14.35
C ILE A 156 7.14 -5.78 -15.40
N ARG A 157 7.82 -6.90 -15.10
CA ARG A 157 7.96 -8.01 -16.06
C ARG A 157 6.68 -8.81 -16.26
N ASN A 158 5.87 -8.93 -15.22
CA ASN A 158 4.71 -9.83 -15.23
C ASN A 158 3.37 -9.11 -15.27
N ALA A 159 3.32 -7.78 -15.22
CA ALA A 159 2.07 -7.03 -15.37
C ALA A 159 1.52 -7.22 -16.80
N PRO A 160 0.41 -7.95 -16.98
CA PRO A 160 -0.10 -8.24 -18.32
C PRO A 160 -0.76 -7.01 -18.95
N PHE A 161 -1.34 -6.14 -18.12
CA PHE A 161 -1.95 -4.87 -18.52
C PHE A 161 -2.10 -3.96 -17.30
N PHE A 162 -2.25 -2.66 -17.54
CA PHE A 162 -2.67 -1.68 -16.54
C PHE A 162 -4.05 -1.17 -16.93
N LYS A 163 -5.01 -1.24 -16.01
CA LYS A 163 -6.35 -0.67 -16.21
C LYS A 163 -6.42 0.66 -15.48
N ILE A 164 -6.66 1.73 -16.23
CA ILE A 164 -6.81 3.09 -15.70
C ILE A 164 -8.19 3.61 -16.13
N PRO A 165 -9.03 4.08 -15.19
CA PRO A 165 -10.31 4.70 -15.54
C PRO A 165 -10.11 5.94 -16.41
N SER A 166 -10.92 6.08 -17.48
CA SER A 166 -10.76 7.16 -18.47
C SER A 166 -11.05 8.55 -17.90
N ASP A 167 -11.97 8.65 -16.94
CA ASP A 167 -12.27 9.85 -16.17
C ASP A 167 -11.01 10.44 -15.52
N GLN A 168 -10.12 9.59 -14.99
CA GLN A 168 -8.86 10.05 -14.38
C GLN A 168 -7.82 10.55 -15.38
N ILE A 169 -7.98 10.25 -16.67
CA ILE A 169 -7.06 10.65 -17.73
C ILE A 169 -7.54 11.94 -18.41
N PHE A 170 -8.84 12.08 -18.61
CA PHE A 170 -9.40 13.12 -19.46
C PHE A 170 -10.13 14.26 -18.71
N GLU A 171 -10.23 14.23 -17.38
CA GLU A 171 -10.91 15.29 -16.59
C GLU A 171 -10.22 16.66 -16.63
N LYS A 172 -8.93 16.75 -16.99
CA LYS A 172 -8.19 18.04 -17.00
C LYS A 172 -8.54 19.00 -18.15
N ASN A 173 -9.36 18.59 -19.12
CA ASN A 173 -9.67 19.41 -20.29
C ASN A 173 -11.02 20.15 -20.22
N ARG A 174 -11.91 19.83 -19.27
CA ARG A 174 -13.21 20.51 -19.18
C ARG A 174 -13.17 21.90 -18.54
N GLU A 175 -12.21 22.17 -17.65
CA GLU A 175 -12.10 23.49 -17.02
C GLU A 175 -11.58 24.56 -18.00
N LYS A 176 -10.77 24.18 -19.00
CA LYS A 176 -10.27 25.12 -20.02
C LYS A 176 -11.29 25.49 -21.10
N GLU A 177 -12.26 24.64 -21.40
CA GLU A 177 -13.29 24.96 -22.39
C GLU A 177 -14.33 25.96 -21.87
N ILE A 178 -14.55 26.02 -20.55
CA ILE A 178 -15.50 26.96 -19.94
C ILE A 178 -14.93 28.39 -19.91
N GLU A 179 -13.61 28.55 -19.69
CA GLU A 179 -12.97 29.89 -19.73
C GLU A 179 -12.97 30.49 -21.15
N ILE A 180 -12.72 29.68 -22.19
CA ILE A 180 -12.69 30.16 -23.59
C ILE A 180 -14.09 30.55 -24.10
N SER A 181 -15.15 29.98 -23.52
CA SER A 181 -16.54 30.31 -23.85
C SER A 181 -16.99 31.66 -23.26
N CYS A 182 -16.38 32.13 -22.17
CA CYS A 182 -16.78 33.39 -21.52
C CYS A 182 -16.08 34.62 -22.11
N GLU A 183 -14.91 34.47 -22.73
CA GLU A 183 -14.16 35.58 -23.34
C GLU A 183 -14.62 35.96 -24.75
N ARG A 184 -15.50 35.18 -25.39
CA ARG A 184 -16.01 35.47 -26.75
C ARG A 184 -17.33 36.25 -26.81
N THR A 185 -17.78 36.80 -25.67
CA THR A 185 -19.05 37.54 -25.59
C THR A 185 -18.94 38.91 -24.90
N GLN A 186 -17.85 39.64 -25.14
CA GLN A 186 -17.74 41.08 -24.85
C GLN A 186 -17.37 41.85 -26.11
#